data_AF-A0A1X1MLR7-F1
#
_entry.id   AF-A0A1X1MLR7-F1
#
_cell.length_a   1.000
_cell.length_b   1.000
_cell.length_c   1.000
_cell.angle_alpha   90.00
_cell.angle_beta   90.00
_cell.angle_gamma   90.00
#
_symmetry.space_group_name_H-M   'P 1'
#
loop_
_entity.id
_entity.type
_entity.pdbx_description
1 polymer ?
#
loop_
_entity_poly.entity_id
_entity_poly.type
_entity_poly.pdbx_seq_one_letter_code
_entity_poly.pdbx_strand_id
1 'polypeptide(L)'
;MKKMSVIALGCAALLSGCMAPPPAEVIPDPLLPTWNQSAEQLVEHDGQSAVVKLESALWIDLMPRIGDEEFPKLKGSLVLSSIDEIPAGVEVQSLLFAFNGATWQINDFELEAISPSIWKIRVNANVDAMDVETMDVAVELSNEQWLVERTVKVDKVY
;
A
#
# COMPACT_ATOMS: atom_id res chain seq x y z
N MET A 1 -14.94 -31.49 -60.97
CA MET A 1 -16.04 -30.49 -60.92
C MET A 1 -15.84 -29.67 -59.64
N LYS A 2 -15.27 -28.45 -59.73
CA LYS A 2 -15.98 -27.15 -59.53
C LYS A 2 -16.61 -27.08 -58.11
N LYS A 3 -16.26 -26.16 -57.18
CA LYS A 3 -15.95 -24.72 -57.30
C LYS A 3 -15.19 -24.20 -56.06
N MET A 4 -14.33 -23.20 -56.28
CA MET A 4 -13.78 -22.28 -55.28
C MET A 4 -14.88 -21.39 -54.67
N SER A 5 -14.68 -20.90 -53.44
CA SER A 5 -15.19 -19.58 -53.05
C SER A 5 -14.33 -18.97 -51.94
N VAL A 6 -13.77 -17.79 -52.26
CA VAL A 6 -13.16 -16.82 -51.35
C VAL A 6 -14.25 -15.82 -51.00
N ILE A 7 -14.38 -15.45 -49.72
CA ILE A 7 -15.11 -14.25 -49.31
C ILE A 7 -14.23 -13.48 -48.31
N ALA A 8 -13.80 -12.30 -48.75
CA ALA A 8 -13.29 -11.24 -47.90
C ALA A 8 -14.43 -10.23 -47.67
N LEU A 9 -14.59 -9.74 -46.45
CA LEU A 9 -15.27 -8.50 -46.03
C LEU A 9 -14.98 -8.39 -44.51
N GLY A 10 -14.29 -7.42 -43.94
CA GLY A 10 -14.32 -5.99 -44.21
C GLY A 10 -15.30 -5.34 -43.23
N CYS A 11 -14.84 -4.96 -42.03
CA CYS A 11 -15.52 -3.99 -41.17
C CYS A 11 -14.50 -3.23 -40.33
N ALA A 12 -14.12 -2.05 -40.84
CA ALA A 12 -13.52 -0.99 -40.05
C ALA A 12 -14.59 -0.41 -39.12
N ALA A 13 -14.29 -0.31 -37.82
CA ALA A 13 -15.02 0.50 -36.88
C ALA A 13 -14.01 1.45 -36.22
N LEU A 14 -13.93 2.67 -36.75
CA LEU A 14 -13.41 3.83 -36.04
C LEU A 14 -14.59 4.44 -35.29
N LEU A 15 -14.58 4.44 -33.96
CA LEU A 15 -15.36 5.38 -33.15
C LEU A 15 -14.56 5.80 -31.91
N SER A 16 -14.33 7.11 -31.86
CA SER A 16 -14.09 8.01 -30.74
C SER A 16 -14.10 7.45 -29.31
N GLY A 17 -13.08 7.86 -28.55
CA GLY A 17 -13.27 8.76 -27.40
C GLY A 17 -13.76 8.15 -26.09
N CYS A 18 -12.83 7.97 -25.15
CA CYS A 18 -12.81 8.72 -23.90
C CYS A 18 -11.44 8.45 -23.28
N MET A 19 -10.62 9.48 -23.10
CA MET A 19 -9.39 9.36 -22.33
C MET A 19 -9.81 9.28 -20.87
N ALA A 20 -10.19 8.08 -20.43
CA ALA A 20 -10.36 7.77 -19.02
C ALA A 20 -8.96 7.84 -18.37
N PRO A 21 -8.84 8.34 -17.13
CA PRO A 21 -7.61 8.15 -16.37
C PRO A 21 -7.27 6.65 -16.37
N PRO A 22 -5.97 6.30 -16.43
CA PRO A 22 -5.58 4.90 -16.49
C PRO A 22 -6.26 4.15 -15.34
N PRO A 23 -6.91 2.99 -15.61
CA PRO A 23 -7.45 2.18 -14.54
C PRO A 23 -6.31 1.83 -13.58
N ALA A 24 -6.58 1.91 -12.28
CA ALA A 24 -5.66 1.48 -11.23
C ALA A 24 -5.02 0.15 -11.67
N GLU A 25 -3.69 0.14 -11.72
CA GLU A 25 -2.93 -0.98 -12.25
C GLU A 25 -3.28 -2.23 -11.44
N VAL A 26 -3.95 -3.20 -12.08
CA VAL A 26 -4.27 -4.48 -11.45
C VAL A 26 -2.97 -5.27 -11.40
N ILE A 27 -2.25 -5.15 -10.28
CA ILE A 27 -1.06 -5.92 -9.98
C ILE A 27 -1.46 -7.41 -9.91
N PRO A 28 -0.96 -8.29 -10.80
CA PRO A 28 -1.24 -9.73 -10.70
C PRO A 28 -0.64 -10.29 -9.39
N ASP A 29 -1.47 -11.05 -8.68
CA ASP A 29 -1.38 -11.41 -7.27
C ASP A 29 -0.57 -12.72 -7.03
N PRO A 30 0.75 -12.60 -6.84
CA PRO A 30 1.42 -13.47 -5.86
C PRO A 30 2.37 -12.71 -4.89
N LEU A 31 2.37 -11.37 -4.91
CA LEU A 31 3.26 -10.53 -4.08
C LEU A 31 2.51 -9.67 -3.05
N LEU A 32 1.19 -9.79 -2.95
CA LEU A 32 0.41 -9.07 -1.95
C LEU A 32 0.30 -9.90 -0.66
N PRO A 33 0.27 -9.26 0.52
CA PRO A 33 -0.02 -9.96 1.76
C PRO A 33 -1.39 -10.62 1.65
N THR A 34 -1.51 -11.79 2.26
CA THR A 34 -2.85 -12.24 2.62
C THR A 34 -3.33 -11.29 3.70
N TRP A 35 -4.35 -10.47 3.43
CA TRP A 35 -4.96 -9.52 4.37
C TRP A 35 -5.59 -10.16 5.63
N ASN A 36 -5.26 -11.43 5.91
CA ASN A 36 -5.57 -12.17 7.12
C ASN A 36 -4.35 -12.43 8.01
N GLN A 37 -3.15 -11.95 7.62
CA GLN A 37 -1.97 -11.93 8.50
C GLN A 37 -2.22 -11.01 9.70
N SER A 38 -1.42 -11.18 10.75
CA SER A 38 -1.55 -10.43 12.00
C SER A 38 -0.64 -9.20 12.01
N ALA A 39 -1.03 -8.19 12.76
CA ALA A 39 -0.22 -7.01 13.05
C ALA A 39 0.99 -7.35 13.93
N GLU A 40 1.04 -8.57 14.48
CA GLU A 40 2.14 -9.09 15.28
C GLU A 40 2.64 -10.39 14.67
N GLN A 41 3.96 -10.49 14.44
CA GLN A 41 4.62 -11.65 13.83
C GLN A 41 5.96 -11.94 14.51
N LEU A 42 6.35 -13.22 14.52
CA LEU A 42 7.72 -13.62 14.83
C LEU A 42 8.61 -13.36 13.60
N VAL A 43 9.57 -12.46 13.77
CA VAL A 43 10.55 -12.10 12.75
C VAL A 43 11.87 -12.75 13.11
N GLU A 44 12.42 -13.55 12.19
CA GLU A 44 13.69 -14.25 12.35
C GLU A 44 14.69 -13.81 11.27
N HIS A 45 15.92 -13.54 11.69
CA HIS A 45 17.04 -13.24 10.78
C HIS A 45 18.36 -13.62 11.44
N ASP A 46 19.23 -14.32 10.71
CA ASP A 46 20.59 -14.69 11.14
C ASP A 46 20.71 -15.27 12.57
N GLY A 47 19.72 -16.08 12.97
CA GLY A 47 19.70 -16.74 14.29
C GLY A 47 19.23 -15.85 15.44
N GLN A 48 18.78 -14.63 15.16
CA GLN A 48 18.04 -13.77 16.08
C GLN A 48 16.55 -13.83 15.75
N SER A 49 15.71 -13.69 16.76
CA SER A 49 14.25 -13.71 16.62
C SER A 49 13.61 -12.69 17.54
N ALA A 50 12.60 -11.98 17.06
CA ALA A 50 11.83 -11.04 17.87
C ALA A 50 10.36 -11.06 17.45
N VAL A 51 9.46 -10.86 18.40
CA VAL A 51 8.04 -10.66 18.11
C VAL A 51 7.81 -9.18 17.84
N VAL A 52 7.57 -8.86 16.57
CA VAL A 52 7.40 -7.48 16.09
C VAL A 52 5.92 -7.19 15.92
N LYS A 53 5.47 -6.07 16.48
CA LYS A 53 4.11 -5.55 16.41
C LYS A 53 4.06 -4.24 15.63
N LEU A 54 3.09 -4.15 14.72
CA LEU A 54 2.71 -2.97 13.97
C LEU A 54 1.55 -2.25 14.67
N GLU A 55 1.69 -0.94 14.86
CA GLU A 55 0.62 -0.03 15.25
C GLU A 55 0.64 1.21 14.34
N SER A 56 -0.53 1.59 13.84
CA SER A 56 -0.65 2.60 12.79
C SER A 56 -1.57 3.74 13.22
N ALA A 57 -1.12 4.97 12.98
CA ALA A 57 -1.94 6.17 13.07
C ALA A 57 -2.01 6.85 11.70
N LEU A 58 -3.21 6.99 11.16
CA LEU A 58 -3.46 7.52 9.82
C LEU A 58 -4.35 8.76 9.88
N TRP A 59 -4.06 9.71 9.01
CA TRP A 59 -4.93 10.89 8.84
C TRP A 59 -4.82 11.50 7.45
N ILE A 60 -5.90 12.17 7.02
CA ILE A 60 -5.92 12.98 5.81
C ILE A 60 -5.82 14.44 6.22
N ASP A 61 -4.83 15.13 5.65
CA ASP A 61 -4.62 16.57 5.81
C ASP A 61 -5.53 17.34 4.83
N LEU A 62 -6.62 17.90 5.34
CA LEU A 62 -7.62 18.68 4.60
C LEU A 62 -7.42 20.19 4.78
N MET A 63 -6.31 20.62 5.39
CA MET A 63 -6.02 22.04 5.54
C MET A 63 -5.87 22.71 4.15
N PRO A 64 -6.61 23.81 3.87
CA PRO A 64 -6.44 24.54 2.63
C PRO A 64 -5.05 25.18 2.59
N ARG A 65 -4.26 24.86 1.57
CA ARG A 65 -2.96 25.50 1.33
C ARG A 65 -3.14 26.65 0.35
N ILE A 66 -2.59 27.82 0.67
CA ILE A 66 -2.69 29.00 -0.17
C ILE A 66 -1.86 28.76 -1.44
N GLY A 67 -2.54 28.67 -2.59
CA GLY A 67 -1.89 28.57 -3.90
C GLY A 67 -1.73 27.16 -4.46
N ASP A 68 -2.20 26.11 -3.77
CA ASP A 68 -2.04 24.73 -4.22
C ASP A 68 -3.33 24.14 -4.80
N GLU A 69 -3.20 23.50 -5.97
CA GLU A 69 -4.14 22.51 -6.52
C GLU A 69 -3.81 21.09 -6.00
N GLU A 70 -3.10 20.97 -4.87
CA GLU A 70 -2.73 19.66 -4.33
C GLU A 70 -3.96 18.95 -3.74
N PHE A 71 -4.21 17.73 -4.22
CA PHE A 71 -5.16 16.83 -3.61
C PHE A 71 -4.74 16.49 -2.18
N PRO A 72 -5.69 16.33 -1.23
CA PRO A 72 -5.40 15.88 0.11
C PRO A 72 -4.59 14.58 0.12
N LYS A 73 -3.56 14.55 0.96
CA LYS A 73 -2.63 13.41 1.07
C LYS A 73 -2.96 12.60 2.31
N LEU A 74 -2.86 11.27 2.18
CA LEU A 74 -2.83 10.37 3.31
C LEU A 74 -1.47 10.52 4.00
N LYS A 75 -1.52 10.87 5.27
CA LYS A 75 -0.37 10.88 6.16
C LYS A 75 -0.47 9.73 7.13
N GLY A 76 0.68 9.21 7.51
CA GLY A 76 0.76 8.08 8.42
C GLY A 76 1.97 8.13 9.32
N SER A 77 1.80 7.58 10.51
CA SER A 77 2.86 7.22 11.44
C SER A 77 2.66 5.77 11.80
N LEU A 78 3.47 4.88 11.24
CA LEU A 78 3.46 3.45 11.56
C LEU A 78 4.61 3.16 12.53
N VAL A 79 4.36 2.40 13.57
CA VAL A 79 5.36 2.04 14.57
C VAL A 79 5.50 0.53 14.59
N LEU A 80 6.72 0.07 14.34
CA LEU A 80 7.13 -1.30 14.59
C LEU A 80 7.77 -1.34 15.97
N SER A 81 7.27 -2.20 16.85
CA SER A 81 7.74 -2.32 18.23
C SER A 81 7.95 -3.78 18.60
N SER A 82 8.91 -4.03 19.48
CA SER A 82 9.21 -5.35 20.02
C SER A 82 9.70 -5.23 21.46
N ILE A 83 9.57 -6.31 22.23
CA ILE A 83 10.20 -6.42 23.56
C ILE A 83 11.71 -6.62 23.40
N ASP A 84 12.12 -7.44 22.44
CA ASP A 84 13.51 -7.69 22.07
C ASP A 84 13.96 -6.76 20.93
N GLU A 85 15.27 -6.68 20.68
CA GLU A 85 15.79 -5.94 19.52
C GLU A 85 15.25 -6.55 18.22
N ILE A 86 14.79 -5.70 17.31
CA ILE A 86 14.40 -6.15 15.97
C ILE A 86 15.67 -6.67 15.29
N PRO A 87 15.68 -7.90 14.73
CA PRO A 87 16.88 -8.51 14.19
C PRO A 87 17.60 -7.60 13.19
N ALA A 88 18.92 -7.44 13.38
CA ALA A 88 19.73 -6.67 12.44
C ALA A 88 19.68 -7.32 11.06
N GLY A 89 19.58 -6.52 9.99
CA GLY A 89 19.44 -7.03 8.61
C GLY A 89 17.99 -7.19 8.14
N VAL A 90 17.01 -7.09 9.06
CA VAL A 90 15.62 -6.84 8.69
C VAL A 90 15.51 -5.38 8.24
N GLU A 91 14.82 -5.14 7.13
CA GLU A 91 14.54 -3.81 6.61
C GLU A 91 13.07 -3.71 6.22
N VAL A 92 12.50 -2.51 6.27
CA VAL A 92 11.17 -2.24 5.72
C VAL A 92 11.33 -2.02 4.21
N GLN A 93 10.63 -2.81 3.39
CA GLN A 93 10.77 -2.77 1.93
C GLN A 93 9.68 -1.96 1.27
N SER A 94 8.42 -2.20 1.64
CA SER A 94 7.27 -1.53 1.06
C SER A 94 6.12 -1.44 2.05
N LEU A 95 5.19 -0.54 1.77
CA LEU A 95 3.95 -0.40 2.52
C LEU A 95 2.78 -0.60 1.56
N LEU A 96 1.73 -1.25 2.04
CA LEU A 96 0.46 -1.32 1.32
C LEU A 96 -0.64 -0.71 2.19
N PHE A 97 -1.48 0.09 1.55
CA PHE A 97 -2.71 0.59 2.13
C PHE A 97 -3.88 0.06 1.31
N ALA A 98 -4.90 -0.50 1.94
CA ALA A 98 -6.06 -1.02 1.25
C ALA A 98 -7.36 -0.44 1.80
N PHE A 99 -8.26 -0.11 0.88
CA PHE A 99 -9.61 0.36 1.18
C PHE A 99 -10.55 0.05 0.02
N ASN A 100 -11.72 -0.52 0.34
CA ASN A 100 -12.80 -0.77 -0.62
C ASN A 100 -12.36 -1.47 -1.93
N GLY A 101 -11.45 -2.45 -1.82
CA GLY A 101 -10.91 -3.20 -2.96
C GLY A 101 -9.81 -2.47 -3.75
N ALA A 102 -9.52 -1.20 -3.46
CA ALA A 102 -8.33 -0.51 -3.94
C ALA A 102 -7.15 -0.78 -3.01
N THR A 103 -5.95 -0.89 -3.60
CA THR A 103 -4.69 -1.04 -2.88
C THR A 103 -3.68 -0.06 -3.44
N TRP A 104 -2.98 0.65 -2.57
CA TRP A 104 -1.90 1.56 -2.92
C TRP A 104 -0.59 1.04 -2.33
N GLN A 105 0.41 0.85 -3.19
CA GLN A 105 1.77 0.54 -2.78
C GLN A 105 2.57 1.83 -2.61
N ILE A 106 3.15 2.00 -1.43
CA ILE A 106 3.97 3.15 -1.08
C ILE A 106 5.40 2.68 -0.83
N ASN A 107 6.29 3.12 -1.71
CA ASN A 107 7.74 2.86 -1.61
C ASN A 107 8.51 4.11 -1.14
N ASP A 108 7.87 5.29 -1.18
CA ASP A 108 8.44 6.55 -0.69
C ASP A 108 7.95 6.82 0.73
N PHE A 109 8.75 6.41 1.72
CA PHE A 109 8.48 6.59 3.14
C PHE A 109 9.78 6.92 3.88
N GLU A 110 9.66 7.57 5.03
CA GLU A 110 10.81 7.85 5.89
C GLU A 110 10.86 6.83 7.02
N LEU A 111 11.95 6.08 7.13
CA LEU A 111 12.21 5.17 8.25
C LEU A 111 13.14 5.85 9.27
N GLU A 112 12.74 5.80 10.54
CA GLU A 112 13.49 6.30 11.68
C GLU A 112 13.57 5.21 12.76
N ALA A 113 14.77 4.66 12.99
CA ALA A 113 15.00 3.74 14.10
C ALA A 113 15.17 4.55 15.41
N ILE A 114 14.07 4.72 16.15
CA ILE A 114 14.07 5.43 17.44
C ILE A 114 14.94 4.69 18.46
N SER A 115 14.89 3.35 18.44
CA SER A 115 15.75 2.46 19.23
C SER A 115 15.87 1.10 18.52
N PRO A 116 16.76 0.19 18.99
CA PRO A 116 16.88 -1.15 18.39
C PRO A 116 15.57 -1.97 18.36
N SER A 117 14.63 -1.69 19.26
CA SER A 117 13.34 -2.40 19.33
C SER A 117 12.14 -1.56 18.90
N ILE A 118 12.34 -0.30 18.46
CA ILE A 118 11.26 0.61 18.04
C ILE A 118 11.67 1.35 16.79
N TRP A 119 11.00 1.06 15.68
CA TRP A 119 11.15 1.77 14.42
C TRP A 119 9.87 2.53 14.07
N LYS A 120 10.03 3.71 13.49
CA LYS A 120 8.93 4.57 13.08
C LYS A 120 9.01 4.82 11.59
N ILE A 121 7.89 4.67 10.92
CA ILE A 121 7.73 4.91 9.48
C ILE A 121 6.79 6.11 9.33
N ARG A 122 7.26 7.17 8.67
CA ARG A 122 6.42 8.31 8.29
C ARG A 122 6.02 8.17 6.82
N VAL A 123 4.74 8.38 6.56
CA VAL A 123 4.14 8.24 5.23
C VAL A 123 3.46 9.54 4.83
N ASN A 124 3.63 9.91 3.56
CA ASN A 124 2.93 11.01 2.93
C ASN A 124 2.60 10.62 1.48
N ALA A 125 1.41 10.10 1.25
CA ALA A 125 1.02 9.44 0.02
C ALA A 125 -0.17 10.12 -0.66
N ASN A 126 -0.16 10.14 -1.99
CA ASN A 126 -1.35 10.46 -2.78
C ASN A 126 -2.19 9.19 -2.90
N VAL A 127 -3.35 9.17 -2.24
CA VAL A 127 -4.33 8.08 -2.35
C VAL A 127 -5.67 8.67 -2.74
N ASP A 128 -6.40 7.98 -3.61
CA ASP A 128 -7.75 8.36 -4.00
C ASP A 128 -8.77 7.82 -2.97
N ALA A 129 -8.70 8.34 -1.74
CA ALA A 129 -9.44 7.82 -0.59
C ALA A 129 -9.93 8.93 0.36
N MET A 130 -10.41 10.06 -0.18
CA MET A 130 -10.77 11.24 0.63
C MET A 130 -11.90 11.01 1.66
N ASP A 131 -12.75 10.01 1.44
CA ASP A 131 -13.87 9.66 2.31
C ASP A 131 -13.63 8.37 3.11
N VAL A 132 -12.38 7.95 3.24
CA VAL A 132 -12.04 6.77 4.03
C VAL A 132 -12.18 7.02 5.53
N GLU A 133 -12.87 6.13 6.22
CA GLU A 133 -12.96 6.11 7.69
C GLU A 133 -11.97 5.13 8.31
N THR A 134 -11.69 4.03 7.60
CA THR A 134 -10.76 2.98 8.03
C THR A 134 -9.99 2.40 6.85
N MET A 135 -8.74 2.01 7.05
CA MET A 135 -7.90 1.31 6.07
C MET A 135 -7.25 0.08 6.68
N ASP A 136 -6.96 -0.90 5.84
CA ASP A 136 -6.00 -1.95 6.20
C ASP A 136 -4.60 -1.48 5.79
N VAL A 137 -3.61 -1.75 6.65
CA VAL A 137 -2.21 -1.35 6.48
C VAL A 137 -1.35 -2.60 6.52
N ALA A 138 -0.43 -2.73 5.59
CA ALA A 138 0.58 -3.78 5.60
C ALA A 138 1.98 -3.20 5.46
N VAL A 139 2.93 -3.77 6.19
CA VAL A 139 4.35 -3.45 6.12
C VAL A 139 5.11 -4.70 5.71
N GLU A 140 5.82 -4.60 4.58
CA GLU A 140 6.71 -5.65 4.08
C GLU A 140 8.08 -5.53 4.74
N LEU A 141 8.59 -6.66 5.22
CA LEU A 141 9.94 -6.80 5.74
C LEU A 141 10.84 -7.51 4.71
N SER A 142 12.15 -7.27 4.78
CA SER A 142 13.15 -7.83 3.84
C SER A 142 13.25 -9.36 3.81
N ASN A 143 12.63 -10.04 4.78
CA ASN A 143 12.51 -11.50 4.82
C ASN A 143 11.18 -12.01 4.23
N GLU A 144 10.53 -11.21 3.38
CA GLU A 144 9.25 -11.51 2.70
C GLU A 144 8.06 -11.71 3.67
N GLN A 145 8.22 -11.30 4.93
CA GLN A 145 7.13 -11.31 5.91
C GLN A 145 6.34 -10.00 5.86
N TRP A 146 5.04 -10.12 6.13
CA TRP A 146 4.12 -9.00 6.20
C TRP A 146 3.53 -8.88 7.60
N LEU A 147 3.58 -7.67 8.14
CA LEU A 147 2.81 -7.26 9.31
C LEU A 147 1.55 -6.56 8.80
N VAL A 148 0.37 -7.05 9.18
CA VAL A 148 -0.91 -6.53 8.66
C VAL A 148 -1.81 -6.06 9.79
N GLU A 149 -2.06 -4.75 9.84
CA GLU A 149 -3.02 -4.14 10.75
C GLU A 149 -4.30 -3.77 10.02
N ARG A 150 -5.45 -4.24 10.52
CA ARG A 150 -6.73 -4.11 9.83
C ARG A 150 -7.63 -3.09 10.50
N THR A 151 -8.47 -2.44 9.71
CA THR A 151 -9.49 -1.50 10.18
C THR A 151 -8.87 -0.35 11.00
N VAL A 152 -7.70 0.12 10.58
CA VAL A 152 -7.01 1.27 11.16
C VAL A 152 -7.84 2.51 10.88
N LYS A 153 -8.22 3.23 11.93
CA LYS A 153 -9.00 4.47 11.80
C LYS A 153 -8.19 5.52 11.05
N VAL A 154 -8.84 6.19 10.10
CA VAL A 154 -8.28 7.35 9.39
C VAL A 154 -8.94 8.62 9.91
N ASP A 155 -8.16 9.45 10.58
CA ASP A 155 -8.64 10.74 11.06
C ASP A 155 -8.63 11.80 9.95
N LYS A 156 -9.45 12.84 10.11
CA LYS A 156 -9.46 14.01 9.23
C LYS A 156 -8.95 15.21 10.01
N VAL A 157 -7.92 15.87 9.49
CA VAL A 157 -7.30 17.06 10.11
C VAL A 157 -7.63 18.28 9.25
N TYR A 158 -8.12 19.34 9.88
CA TYR A 158 -8.63 20.58 9.26
C TYR A 158 -7.92 21.83 9.78
#